data_AF-A0A1D2U3P7-F1
#
_entry.id   AF-A0A1D2U3P7-F1
#
_cell.length_a   1.000
_cell.length_b   1.000
_cell.length_c   1.000
_cell.angle_alpha   90.00
_cell.angle_beta   90.00
_cell.angle_gamma   90.00
#
_symmetry.space_group_name_H-M   'P 1'
#
loop_
_entity.id
_entity.type
_entity.pdbx_description
1 polymer ?
#
loop_
_entity_poly.entity_id
_entity_poly.type
_entity_poly.pdbx_seq_one_letter_code
_entity_poly.pdbx_strand_id
1 'polypeptide(L)'
;MSRIDELIAKHCPEGVEFKALGQAGTITRGKRFVKADMIETGTPCIHYGEIYTKYGNSASEAFSFLGIMSKTDSRTKFELALPTC
;
A
#
# COMPACT_ATOMS: atom_id res chain seq x y z
N MET A 1 24.26 20.85 -0.42
CA MET A 1 23.76 19.47 -0.24
C MET A 1 22.49 19.53 0.56
N SER A 2 21.51 18.72 0.21
CA SER A 2 20.28 18.61 0.98
C SER A 2 20.50 17.73 2.21
N ARG A 3 19.65 17.87 3.24
CA ARG A 3 19.65 16.97 4.40
C ARG A 3 19.48 15.49 4.02
N ILE A 4 18.87 15.20 2.87
CA ILE A 4 18.70 13.83 2.35
C ILE A 4 20.05 13.25 1.92
N ASP A 5 20.89 14.04 1.24
CA ASP A 5 22.21 13.59 0.79
C ASP A 5 23.11 13.21 1.97
N GLU A 6 23.05 13.98 3.06
CA GLU A 6 23.76 13.68 4.31
C GLU A 6 23.31 12.36 4.94
N LEU A 7 21.99 12.09 4.93
CA LEU A 7 21.43 10.85 5.46
C LEU A 7 21.81 9.64 4.60
N ILE A 8 21.80 9.79 3.27
CA ILE A 8 22.24 8.74 2.35
C ILE A 8 23.72 8.42 2.60
N ALA A 9 24.60 9.43 2.66
CA ALA A 9 26.02 9.21 2.93
C ALA A 9 26.27 8.53 4.29
N LYS A 10 25.45 8.86 5.31
CA LYS A 10 25.57 8.28 6.65
C LYS A 10 25.11 6.82 6.73
N HIS A 11 23.97 6.49 6.09
CA HIS A 11 23.31 5.19 6.25
C HIS A 11 23.60 4.21 5.11
N CYS A 12 23.98 4.73 3.94
CA CYS A 12 24.28 3.96 2.74
C CYS A 12 25.57 4.52 2.10
N PRO A 13 26.74 4.31 2.74
CA PRO A 13 28.01 4.87 2.28
C PRO A 13 28.44 4.35 0.90
N GLU A 14 28.03 3.13 0.56
CA GLU A 14 28.24 2.50 -0.76
C GLU A 14 27.18 2.93 -1.80
N GLY A 15 26.26 3.84 -1.45
CA GLY A 15 25.14 4.27 -2.27
C GLY A 15 23.90 3.39 -2.15
N VAL A 16 22.86 3.73 -2.92
CA VAL A 16 21.57 3.03 -2.97
C VAL A 16 21.39 2.46 -4.37
N GLU A 17 21.19 1.15 -4.47
CA GLU A 17 20.95 0.47 -5.74
C GLU A 17 19.54 0.77 -6.28
N PHE A 18 19.44 1.03 -7.58
CA PHE A 18 18.17 1.13 -8.28
C PHE A 18 17.76 -0.25 -8.81
N LYS A 19 16.66 -0.80 -8.29
CA LYS A 19 16.07 -2.07 -8.75
C LYS A 19 14.77 -1.85 -9.50
N ALA A 20 14.46 -2.76 -10.43
CA ALA A 20 13.15 -2.80 -11.06
C ALA A 20 12.08 -3.17 -10.02
N LEU A 21 10.90 -2.53 -10.08
CA LEU A 21 9.82 -2.79 -9.13
C LEU A 21 9.38 -4.26 -9.07
N GLY A 22 9.46 -4.97 -10.20
CA GLY A 22 9.17 -6.40 -10.26
C GLY A 22 10.12 -7.29 -9.45
N GLN A 23 11.31 -6.78 -9.08
CA GLN A 23 12.21 -7.48 -8.16
C GLN A 23 11.81 -7.30 -6.68
N ALA A 24 11.07 -6.24 -6.36
CA ALA A 24 10.58 -5.98 -5.00
C ALA A 24 9.23 -6.68 -4.70
N GLY A 25 8.49 -7.09 -5.74
CA GLY A 25 7.23 -7.79 -5.57
C GLY A 25 6.35 -7.82 -6.83
N THR A 26 5.17 -8.43 -6.70
CA THR A 26 4.19 -8.51 -7.79
C THR A 26 3.22 -7.34 -7.74
N ILE A 27 3.14 -6.59 -8.84
CA ILE A 27 2.16 -5.51 -9.01
C ILE A 27 0.94 -6.04 -9.74
N THR A 28 -0.18 -6.14 -9.03
CA THR A 28 -1.47 -6.50 -9.64
C THR A 28 -2.42 -5.32 -9.64
N ARG A 29 -3.13 -5.12 -10.77
CA ARG A 29 -4.15 -4.08 -10.86
C ARG A 29 -5.41 -4.52 -10.10
N GLY A 30 -5.73 -3.81 -9.02
CA GLY A 30 -6.95 -4.03 -8.24
C GLY A 30 -8.25 -3.67 -8.97
N LYS A 31 -9.37 -3.99 -8.33
CA LYS A 31 -10.72 -3.66 -8.79
C LYS A 31 -11.06 -2.20 -8.48
N ARG A 32 -11.73 -1.51 -9.40
CA ARG A 32 -12.34 -0.20 -9.13
C ARG A 32 -13.64 -0.40 -8.36
N PHE A 33 -13.84 0.37 -7.31
CA PHE A 33 -15.09 0.42 -6.55
C PHE A 33 -15.50 1.89 -6.36
N VAL A 34 -16.80 2.12 -6.27
CA VAL A 34 -17.39 3.45 -5.99
C VAL A 34 -17.98 3.48 -4.59
N LYS A 35 -18.34 4.66 -4.09
CA LYS A 35 -18.94 4.83 -2.76
C LYS A 35 -20.20 3.97 -2.55
N ALA A 36 -20.96 3.71 -3.62
CA ALA A 36 -22.16 2.88 -3.56
C ALA A 36 -21.86 1.39 -3.30
N ASP A 37 -20.63 0.94 -3.54
CA ASP A 37 -20.21 -0.46 -3.29
C ASP A 37 -19.77 -0.69 -1.84
N MET A 38 -19.71 0.37 -1.04
CA MET A 38 -19.22 0.33 0.35
C MET A 38 -20.35 -0.10 1.29
N ILE A 39 -20.05 -1.06 2.16
CA ILE A 39 -20.97 -1.65 3.13
C ILE A 39 -20.37 -1.61 4.53
N GLU A 40 -21.18 -1.95 5.53
CA GLU A 40 -20.80 -1.86 6.95
C GLU A 40 -19.92 -3.01 7.43
N THR A 41 -19.98 -4.19 6.79
CA THR A 41 -19.20 -5.37 7.20
C THR A 41 -18.65 -6.11 5.99
N GLY A 42 -17.38 -6.52 6.02
CA GLY A 42 -16.78 -7.28 4.91
C GLY A 42 -15.27 -7.11 4.79
N THR A 43 -14.76 -7.03 3.56
CA THR A 43 -13.33 -6.84 3.31
C THR A 43 -12.93 -5.37 3.53
N PRO A 44 -11.95 -5.06 4.40
CA PRO A 44 -11.56 -3.68 4.68
C PRO A 44 -11.05 -2.97 3.41
N CYS A 45 -11.45 -1.73 3.21
CA CYS A 45 -11.04 -0.90 2.08
C CYS A 45 -10.78 0.54 2.52
N ILE A 46 -9.94 1.24 1.75
CA ILE A 46 -9.63 2.66 1.96
C ILE A 46 -10.03 3.41 0.71
N HIS A 47 -11.00 4.32 0.81
CA HIS A 47 -11.29 5.25 -0.27
C HIS A 47 -10.38 6.48 -0.17
N TYR A 48 -9.92 7.01 -1.30
CA TYR A 48 -8.94 8.11 -1.32
C TYR A 48 -9.43 9.35 -0.56
N GLY A 49 -10.73 9.65 -0.63
CA GLY A 49 -11.33 10.73 0.14
C GLY A 49 -11.21 10.55 1.67
N GLU A 50 -11.22 9.31 2.16
CA GLU A 50 -11.14 9.04 3.60
C GLU A 50 -9.75 9.32 4.17
N ILE A 51 -8.71 9.24 3.33
CA ILE A 51 -7.32 9.56 3.73
C ILE A 51 -7.25 10.99 4.27
N TYR A 52 -8.04 11.90 3.72
CA TYR A 52 -8.04 13.32 4.11
C TYR A 52 -9.08 13.67 5.17
N THR A 53 -10.12 12.83 5.35
CA THR A 53 -11.25 13.17 6.23
C THR A 53 -11.34 12.34 7.49
N LYS A 54 -10.79 11.10 7.49
CA LYS A 54 -10.94 10.14 8.59
C LYS A 54 -9.60 9.64 9.12
N TYR A 55 -8.64 9.41 8.23
CA TYR A 55 -7.33 8.89 8.61
C TYR A 55 -6.38 9.99 9.06
N GLY A 56 -5.53 9.67 10.04
CA GLY A 56 -4.42 10.51 10.49
C GLY A 56 -3.10 10.09 9.85
N ASN A 57 -2.00 10.33 10.56
CA ASN A 57 -0.65 9.95 10.11
C ASN A 57 -0.44 8.43 10.00
N SER A 58 -1.21 7.65 10.75
CA SER A 58 -1.20 6.20 10.74
C SER A 58 -2.61 5.66 10.98
N ALA A 59 -2.85 4.44 10.51
CA ALA A 59 -4.12 3.74 10.67
C ALA A 59 -3.84 2.24 10.83
N SER A 60 -4.44 1.63 11.85
CA SER A 60 -4.37 0.19 12.10
C SER A 60 -5.62 -0.57 11.64
N GLU A 61 -6.72 0.17 11.40
CA GLU A 61 -8.04 -0.39 11.09
C GLU A 61 -8.69 0.40 9.95
N ALA A 62 -9.59 -0.25 9.21
CA ALA A 62 -10.36 0.39 8.15
C ALA A 62 -11.76 0.78 8.64
N PHE A 63 -12.24 1.96 8.22
CA PHE A 63 -13.59 2.43 8.53
C PHE A 63 -14.65 1.92 7.57
N SER A 64 -14.22 1.44 6.40
CA SER A 64 -15.08 1.14 5.27
C SER A 64 -14.80 -0.26 4.77
N PHE A 65 -15.87 -0.95 4.32
CA PHE A 65 -15.78 -2.34 3.90
C PHE A 65 -16.44 -2.53 2.54
N LEU A 66 -15.98 -3.53 1.80
CA LEU A 66 -16.64 -4.01 0.59
C LEU A 66 -17.30 -5.36 0.89
N GLY A 67 -18.31 -5.73 0.08
CA GLY A 67 -18.91 -7.06 0.05
C GLY A 67 -17.88 -8.17 0.19
N ILE A 68 -18.21 -9.23 0.94
CA ILE A 68 -17.33 -10.39 1.15
C ILE A 68 -16.89 -10.92 -0.22
N MET A 69 -15.67 -10.56 -0.63
CA MET A 69 -15.13 -11.04 -1.89
C MET A 69 -14.56 -12.43 -1.63
N SER A 70 -15.11 -13.43 -2.34
CA SER A 70 -14.52 -14.76 -2.40
C SER A 70 -13.09 -14.66 -2.91
N LYS A 71 -12.18 -15.45 -2.31
CA LYS A 71 -10.71 -15.50 -2.50
C LYS A 71 -10.22 -15.56 -3.96
N THR A 72 -11.11 -15.65 -4.93
CA THR A 72 -10.85 -15.76 -6.37
C THR A 72 -10.67 -14.40 -7.07
N ASP A 73 -11.05 -13.26 -6.47
CA ASP A 73 -10.78 -11.92 -7.02
C ASP A 73 -9.54 -11.28 -6.37
N SER A 74 -8.47 -12.06 -6.24
CA SER A 74 -7.19 -11.76 -5.56
C SER A 74 -6.34 -10.65 -6.20
N ARG A 75 -6.94 -9.75 -7.00
CA ARG A 75 -6.21 -8.75 -7.80
C ARG A 75 -5.74 -7.53 -7.00
N THR A 76 -6.11 -7.43 -5.73
CA THR A 76 -5.73 -6.32 -4.84
C THR A 76 -4.71 -6.79 -3.81
N LYS A 77 -3.53 -7.22 -4.28
CA LYS A 77 -2.38 -7.46 -3.40
C LYS A 77 -1.14 -6.83 -4.02
N PHE A 78 -0.58 -5.87 -3.29
CA PHE A 78 0.83 -5.55 -3.41
C PHE A 78 1.53 -6.44 -2.39
N GLU A 79 2.09 -7.55 -2.88
CA GLU A 79 2.87 -8.45 -2.04
C GLU A 79 4.32 -8.02 -2.21
N LEU A 80 4.82 -7.23 -1.25
CA LEU A 80 6.25 -7.00 -1.13
C LEU A 80 6.87 -8.36 -0.86
N ALA A 81 7.73 -8.81 -1.77
CA ALA A 81 8.72 -9.80 -1.42
C ALA A 81 9.63 -9.10 -0.42
N LEU A 82 9.34 -9.29 0.88
CA LEU A 82 10.27 -8.86 1.91
C LEU A 82 11.59 -9.53 1.55
N PRO A 83 12.68 -8.77 1.35
CA PRO A 83 13.98 -9.39 1.18
C PRO A 83 14.20 -10.24 2.41
N THR A 84 14.26 -11.56 2.22
CA THR A 84 14.83 -12.46 3.22
C THR A 84 16.27 -11.98 3.39
N CYS A 85 16.54 -11.33 4.53
CA CYS A 85 17.91 -11.17 5.00
C CYS A 85 18.56 -12.56 5.15
#